data_AF-A0A1I8PZT1-F1
#
_entry.id   AF-A0A1I8PZT1-F1
#
_cell.length_a   1.000
_cell.length_b   1.000
_cell.length_c   1.000
_cell.angle_alpha   90.00
_cell.angle_beta   90.00
_cell.angle_gamma   90.00
#
_symmetry.space_group_name_H-M   'P 1'
#
loop_
_entity.id
_entity.type
_entity.pdbx_description
1 polymer ?
#
loop_
_entity_poly.entity_id
_entity_poly.type
_entity_poly.pdbx_seq_one_letter_code
_entity_poly.pdbx_strand_id
1 'polypeptide(L)'
;MFISLFQATIPDPEDTKPADWDKPEHIPDPDATKPEDWDDEMDGEWEPPMIDNPEFKGEWQPRQLDNPNYKGPWEHPEINNPEYTPEPNLYLRKEICIVGLDLWQVKSGSIFDNILVTDDIEMAIQISADVKKTQEGERKMKESQDEEQRKKEENEQKSSYSEDEDDNDNEDKEDIPEQDDLNSDHDEL
;
A
#
# COMPACT_ATOMS: atom_id res chain seq x y z
N MET A 1 23.34 -36.78 15.65
CA MET A 1 22.81 -35.41 15.65
C MET A 1 23.86 -34.49 15.02
N PHE A 2 23.60 -33.97 13.81
CA PHE A 2 24.56 -33.11 13.07
C PHE A 2 24.00 -31.70 12.77
N ILE A 3 22.90 -31.29 13.41
CA ILE A 3 22.09 -30.14 12.97
C ILE A 3 22.35 -28.85 13.79
N SER A 4 23.17 -28.90 14.85
CA SER A 4 23.21 -27.82 15.86
C SER A 4 24.21 -26.68 15.65
N LEU A 5 24.77 -26.47 14.45
CA LEU A 5 25.72 -25.36 14.21
C LEU A 5 25.08 -24.13 13.57
N PHE A 6 23.87 -24.24 13.02
CA PHE A 6 23.19 -23.18 12.27
C PHE A 6 21.94 -22.62 12.97
N GLN A 7 21.54 -23.17 14.11
CA GLN A 7 20.41 -22.66 14.88
C GLN A 7 20.91 -21.76 16.01
N ALA A 8 20.31 -20.59 16.15
CA ALA A 8 20.61 -19.63 17.22
C ALA A 8 20.26 -20.17 18.61
N THR A 9 19.24 -21.02 18.66
CA THR A 9 18.79 -21.70 19.88
C THR A 9 18.74 -23.21 19.67
N ILE A 10 18.92 -23.98 20.75
CA ILE A 10 18.82 -25.44 20.77
C ILE A 10 17.75 -25.87 21.78
N PRO A 11 17.00 -26.95 21.52
CA PRO A 11 16.03 -27.47 22.49
C PRO A 11 16.74 -27.96 23.75
N ASP A 12 16.20 -27.61 24.93
CA ASP A 12 16.68 -28.06 26.23
C ASP A 12 16.50 -29.59 26.35
N PRO A 13 17.58 -30.37 26.51
CA PRO A 13 17.49 -31.82 26.62
C PRO A 13 16.84 -32.31 27.93
N GLU A 14 16.71 -31.45 28.95
CA GLU A 14 16.12 -31.79 30.25
C GLU A 14 14.64 -31.40 30.36
N ASP A 15 14.11 -30.65 29.38
CA ASP A 15 12.71 -30.27 29.36
C ASP A 15 11.84 -31.40 28.77
N THR A 16 10.82 -31.82 29.52
CA THR A 16 9.96 -32.94 29.13
C THR A 16 8.51 -32.51 29.13
N LYS A 17 7.75 -33.05 28.17
CA LYS A 17 6.34 -32.73 27.98
C LYS A 17 5.51 -33.05 29.24
N PRO A 18 4.82 -32.06 29.83
CA PRO A 18 3.90 -32.32 30.91
C PRO A 18 2.73 -33.20 30.44
N ALA A 19 2.32 -34.16 31.27
CA ALA A 19 1.23 -35.08 30.94
C ALA A 19 -0.14 -34.41 30.72
N ASP A 20 -0.33 -33.18 31.21
CA ASP A 20 -1.56 -32.37 31.10
C ASP A 20 -1.50 -31.34 29.95
N TRP A 21 -0.57 -31.51 29.00
CA TRP A 21 -0.39 -30.58 27.88
C TRP A 21 -1.21 -30.96 26.63
N ASP A 22 -1.42 -32.25 26.39
CA ASP A 22 -2.20 -32.74 25.24
C ASP A 22 -3.69 -32.68 25.52
N LYS A 23 -4.27 -31.50 25.34
CA LYS A 23 -5.72 -31.31 25.30
C LYS A 23 -6.17 -31.15 23.85
N PRO A 24 -7.41 -31.52 23.48
CA PRO A 24 -7.92 -31.33 22.13
C PRO A 24 -8.02 -29.82 21.81
N GLU A 25 -7.72 -29.43 20.56
CA GLU A 25 -7.79 -28.04 20.07
C GLU A 25 -9.21 -27.49 20.08
N HIS A 26 -10.18 -28.34 19.70
CA HIS A 26 -11.59 -28.01 19.75
C HIS A 26 -12.36 -28.94 20.68
N ILE A 27 -13.27 -28.36 21.46
CA ILE A 27 -14.25 -29.07 22.27
C ILE A 27 -15.66 -28.72 21.78
N PRO A 28 -16.64 -29.64 21.84
CA PRO A 28 -18.04 -29.30 21.59
C PRO A 28 -18.50 -28.19 22.52
N ASP A 29 -19.15 -27.17 21.99
CA ASP A 29 -19.72 -26.07 22.78
C ASP A 29 -20.72 -26.61 23.81
N PRO A 30 -20.47 -26.48 25.12
CA PRO A 30 -21.38 -26.98 26.15
C PRO A 30 -22.67 -26.15 26.25
N ASP A 31 -22.68 -24.92 25.72
CA ASP A 31 -23.82 -24.00 25.75
C ASP A 31 -24.62 -23.99 24.44
N ALA A 32 -24.13 -24.68 23.39
CA ALA A 32 -24.87 -24.81 22.14
C ALA A 32 -26.07 -25.75 22.32
N THR A 33 -27.25 -25.22 22.04
CA THR A 33 -28.49 -25.98 21.99
C THR A 33 -28.95 -26.14 20.54
N LYS A 34 -29.56 -27.29 20.26
CA LYS A 34 -30.15 -27.57 18.95
C LYS A 34 -31.22 -26.51 18.63
N PRO A 35 -31.17 -25.82 17.48
CA PRO A 35 -32.22 -24.89 17.07
C PRO A 35 -33.58 -25.56 16.96
N GLU A 36 -34.66 -24.85 17.32
CA GLU A 36 -36.03 -25.38 17.29
C GLU A 36 -36.51 -25.75 15.87
N ASP A 37 -35.92 -25.15 14.84
CA ASP A 37 -36.25 -25.37 13.43
C ASP A 37 -35.41 -26.48 12.75
N TRP A 38 -34.62 -27.28 13.49
CA TRP A 38 -33.79 -28.35 12.92
C TRP A 38 -34.51 -29.71 12.85
N ASP A 39 -34.57 -30.30 11.65
CA ASP A 39 -35.22 -31.60 11.40
C ASP A 39 -34.17 -32.71 11.15
N ASP A 40 -34.04 -33.67 12.07
CA ASP A 40 -33.03 -34.74 11.97
C ASP A 40 -33.27 -35.72 10.81
N GLU A 41 -34.49 -35.80 10.27
CA GLU A 41 -34.84 -36.70 9.16
C GLU A 41 -34.51 -36.07 7.79
N MET A 42 -34.50 -34.73 7.70
CA MET A 42 -34.24 -33.96 6.48
C MET A 42 -32.82 -33.36 6.45
N ASP A 43 -32.30 -32.89 7.58
CA ASP A 43 -31.02 -32.18 7.71
C ASP A 43 -29.90 -33.05 8.36
N GLY A 44 -30.26 -34.19 8.96
CA GLY A 44 -29.34 -35.13 9.62
C GLY A 44 -29.16 -34.88 11.13
N GLU A 45 -28.40 -35.73 11.83
CA GLU A 45 -28.15 -35.59 13.28
C GLU A 45 -27.40 -34.28 13.56
N TRP A 46 -27.98 -33.43 14.40
CA TRP A 46 -27.37 -32.15 14.78
C TRP A 46 -26.10 -32.36 15.62
N GLU A 47 -24.97 -31.83 15.16
CA GLU A 47 -23.72 -31.79 15.91
C GLU A 47 -23.47 -30.35 16.41
N PRO A 48 -23.14 -30.16 17.71
CA PRO A 48 -22.85 -28.84 18.25
C PRO A 48 -21.60 -28.23 17.60
N PRO A 49 -21.53 -26.90 17.45
CA PRO A 49 -20.34 -26.23 16.97
C PRO A 49 -19.15 -26.54 17.87
N MET A 50 -18.00 -26.76 17.24
CA MET A 50 -16.72 -26.95 17.91
C MET A 50 -16.16 -25.58 18.32
N ILE A 51 -15.95 -25.35 19.62
CA ILE A 51 -15.31 -24.14 20.15
C ILE A 51 -13.84 -24.41 20.49
N ASP A 52 -13.02 -23.37 20.45
CA ASP A 52 -11.62 -23.44 20.83
C ASP A 52 -11.50 -23.78 22.32
N ASN A 53 -10.75 -24.83 22.64
CA ASN A 53 -10.54 -25.24 24.01
C ASN A 53 -9.62 -24.25 24.74
N PRO A 54 -10.08 -23.55 25.79
CA PRO A 54 -9.26 -22.59 26.52
C PRO A 54 -8.06 -23.24 27.24
N GLU A 55 -8.09 -24.56 27.43
CA GLU A 55 -6.98 -25.31 28.01
C GLU A 55 -6.00 -25.87 26.96
N PHE A 56 -6.26 -25.69 25.66
CA PHE A 56 -5.33 -26.08 24.61
C PHE A 56 -4.12 -25.16 24.61
N LYS A 57 -2.96 -25.71 24.98
CA LYS A 57 -1.69 -24.97 25.07
C LYS A 57 -0.86 -25.09 23.77
N GLY A 58 -1.45 -25.63 22.70
CA GLY A 58 -0.77 -25.89 21.42
C GLY A 58 0.16 -27.11 21.45
N GLU A 59 0.82 -27.40 20.33
CA GLU A 59 1.83 -28.44 20.27
C GLU A 59 2.99 -28.12 21.23
N TRP A 60 3.31 -29.04 22.14
CA TRP A 60 4.42 -28.85 23.08
C TRP A 60 5.75 -28.74 22.33
N GLN A 61 6.49 -27.66 22.58
CA GLN A 61 7.85 -27.47 22.11
C GLN A 61 8.78 -27.33 23.34
N PRO A 62 9.92 -28.03 23.37
CA PRO A 62 10.89 -27.89 24.46
C PRO A 62 11.42 -26.46 24.52
N ARG A 63 11.77 -26.00 25.72
CA ARG A 63 12.40 -24.68 25.91
C ARG A 63 13.63 -24.53 25.03
N GLN A 64 13.75 -23.37 24.38
CA GLN A 64 14.89 -23.04 23.54
C GLN A 64 15.97 -22.34 24.36
N LEU A 65 17.18 -22.90 24.38
CA LEU A 65 18.37 -22.34 25.01
C LEU A 65 19.28 -21.70 23.96
N ASP A 66 19.93 -20.60 24.29
CA ASP A 66 20.91 -19.97 23.40
C ASP A 66 22.04 -20.96 23.08
N ASN A 67 22.34 -21.12 21.79
CA ASN A 67 23.37 -22.03 21.33
C ASN A 67 24.76 -21.37 21.41
N PRO A 68 25.67 -21.80 22.30
CA PRO A 68 27.00 -21.18 22.44
C PRO A 68 27.89 -21.37 21.21
N ASN A 69 27.53 -22.31 20.31
CA ASN A 69 28.28 -22.62 19.10
C ASN A 69 27.70 -21.96 17.84
N TYR A 70 26.63 -21.16 17.96
CA TYR A 70 26.04 -20.46 16.82
C TYR A 70 27.00 -19.39 16.28
N LYS A 71 27.34 -19.49 15.00
CA LYS A 71 28.29 -18.58 14.32
C LYS A 71 27.60 -17.46 13.53
N GLY A 72 26.30 -17.28 13.70
CA GLY A 72 25.47 -16.37 12.90
C GLY A 72 24.90 -17.05 11.65
N PRO A 73 24.04 -16.34 10.90
CA PRO A 73 23.58 -16.79 9.61
C PRO A 73 24.78 -17.03 8.70
N TRP A 74 24.78 -18.14 7.96
CA TRP A 74 25.84 -18.39 6.99
C TRP A 74 25.72 -17.38 5.84
N GLU A 75 26.78 -16.60 5.63
CA GLU A 75 26.92 -15.70 4.49
C GLU A 75 27.71 -16.42 3.38
N HIS A 76 27.19 -16.38 2.15
CA HIS A 76 27.91 -16.97 1.02
C HIS A 76 29.14 -16.12 0.71
N PRO A 77 30.30 -16.73 0.43
CA PRO A 77 31.50 -15.96 0.10
C PRO A 77 31.30 -15.24 -1.24
N GLU A 78 31.61 -13.95 -1.27
CA GLU A 78 31.63 -13.19 -2.52
C GLU A 78 32.77 -13.70 -3.42
N ILE A 79 32.41 -14.21 -4.59
CA ILE A 79 33.35 -14.68 -5.62
C ILE A 79 33.29 -13.68 -6.77
N ASN A 80 34.45 -13.26 -7.27
CA ASN A 80 34.52 -12.37 -8.43
C ASN A 80 33.78 -12.98 -9.62
N ASN A 81 32.86 -12.22 -10.22
CA ASN A 81 32.09 -12.65 -11.37
C ASN A 81 33.00 -12.78 -12.61
N PRO A 82 33.22 -13.99 -13.17
CA PRO A 82 34.06 -14.17 -14.36
C PRO A 82 33.49 -13.51 -15.62
N GLU A 83 32.18 -13.23 -15.66
CA GLU A 83 31.50 -12.60 -16.79
C GLU A 83 31.47 -11.05 -16.69
N TYR A 84 32.08 -10.47 -15.64
CA TYR A 84 32.13 -9.01 -15.51
C TYR A 84 33.19 -8.41 -16.44
N THR A 85 32.75 -7.51 -17.32
CA THR A 85 33.63 -6.73 -18.19
C THR A 85 33.32 -5.24 -18.07
N PRO A 86 34.30 -4.38 -17.72
CA PRO A 86 34.09 -2.94 -17.71
C PRO A 86 34.03 -2.41 -19.15
N GLU A 87 32.91 -1.80 -19.53
CA GLU A 87 32.66 -1.25 -20.87
C GLU A 87 32.71 0.29 -20.85
N PRO A 88 33.85 0.92 -21.20
CA PRO A 88 33.99 2.38 -21.16
C PRO A 88 33.22 3.12 -22.26
N ASN A 89 32.79 2.41 -23.31
CA ASN A 89 32.15 2.98 -24.49
C ASN A 89 30.62 2.83 -24.47
N LEU A 90 30.01 2.57 -23.32
CA LEU A 90 28.56 2.38 -23.19
C LEU A 90 27.75 3.60 -23.69
N TYR A 91 28.33 4.80 -23.64
CA TYR A 91 27.73 6.04 -24.13
C TYR A 91 27.74 6.15 -25.67
N LEU A 92 28.61 5.42 -26.36
CA LEU A 92 28.83 5.57 -27.79
C LEU A 92 27.78 4.80 -28.58
N ARG A 93 26.80 5.52 -29.13
CA ARG A 93 25.84 5.01 -30.11
C ARG A 93 26.34 5.35 -31.51
N LYS A 94 26.25 4.41 -32.46
CA LYS A 94 26.77 4.59 -33.83
C LYS A 94 26.08 5.73 -34.56
N GLU A 95 24.74 5.72 -34.58
CA GLU A 95 23.92 6.73 -35.25
C GLU A 95 22.56 6.82 -34.52
N ILE A 96 22.02 8.04 -34.39
CA ILE A 96 20.69 8.32 -33.85
C ILE A 96 19.92 9.10 -34.91
N CYS A 97 18.93 8.46 -35.54
CA CYS A 97 18.18 9.06 -36.67
C CYS A 97 16.71 9.37 -36.35
N ILE A 98 16.17 8.78 -35.28
CA ILE A 98 14.74 8.82 -34.97
C ILE A 98 14.56 9.22 -33.51
N VAL A 99 13.67 10.19 -33.28
CA VAL A 99 13.15 10.53 -31.96
C VAL A 99 11.71 10.03 -31.91
N GLY A 100 11.42 9.11 -31.00
CA GLY A 100 10.09 8.55 -30.77
C GLY A 100 9.63 8.84 -29.35
N LEU A 101 8.36 9.19 -29.18
CA LEU A 101 7.70 9.33 -27.89
C LEU A 101 6.76 8.14 -27.73
N ASP A 102 7.16 7.13 -26.96
CA ASP A 102 6.36 5.96 -26.61
C ASP A 102 6.04 6.02 -25.11
N LEU A 103 4.77 6.26 -24.78
CA LEU A 103 4.30 6.63 -23.45
C LEU A 103 2.94 5.97 -23.20
N TRP A 104 2.69 5.56 -21.95
CA TRP A 104 1.35 5.14 -21.51
C TRP A 104 0.68 6.27 -20.71
N GLN A 105 -0.56 6.62 -21.04
CA GLN A 105 -1.33 7.65 -20.33
C GLN A 105 -2.75 7.16 -20.00
N VAL A 106 -3.20 7.45 -18.76
CA VAL A 106 -4.58 7.18 -18.31
C VAL A 106 -5.49 8.40 -18.57
N LYS A 107 -5.01 9.60 -18.24
CA LYS A 107 -5.69 10.88 -18.51
C LYS A 107 -4.86 11.69 -19.51
N SER A 108 -5.50 12.14 -20.59
CA SER A 108 -4.85 13.00 -21.59
C SER A 108 -4.70 14.43 -21.06
N GLY A 109 -3.62 15.11 -21.46
CA GLY A 109 -3.42 16.53 -21.11
C GLY A 109 -1.96 17.00 -21.15
N SER A 110 -1.00 16.09 -21.27
CA SER A 110 0.42 16.45 -21.37
C SER A 110 0.75 17.07 -22.73
N ILE A 111 1.46 18.19 -22.72
CA ILE A 111 1.96 18.88 -23.93
C ILE A 111 3.49 18.78 -23.91
N PHE A 112 4.06 18.27 -25.00
CA PHE A 112 5.51 18.22 -25.20
C PHE A 112 5.90 19.23 -26.29
N ASP A 113 6.78 20.16 -25.95
CA ASP A 113 7.33 21.15 -26.88
C ASP A 113 8.83 21.35 -26.61
N ASN A 114 9.52 22.08 -27.50
CA ASN A 114 10.92 22.48 -27.39
C ASN A 114 11.92 21.31 -27.36
N ILE A 115 11.69 20.26 -28.16
CA ILE A 115 12.61 19.13 -28.31
C ILE A 115 13.91 19.61 -28.98
N LEU A 116 15.02 19.58 -28.24
CA LEU A 116 16.36 19.95 -28.71
C LEU A 116 17.31 18.75 -28.64
N VAL A 117 18.02 18.48 -29.73
CA VAL A 117 19.09 17.47 -29.80
C VAL A 117 20.36 18.17 -30.28
N THR A 118 21.37 18.25 -29.42
CA THR A 118 22.65 18.92 -29.70
C THR A 118 23.79 18.23 -28.94
N ASP A 119 25.02 18.39 -29.44
CA ASP A 119 26.26 17.98 -28.79
C ASP A 119 26.90 19.10 -27.96
N ASP A 120 26.40 20.34 -28.10
CA ASP A 120 26.90 21.52 -27.39
C ASP A 120 26.11 21.84 -26.11
N ILE A 121 26.81 21.83 -24.99
CA ILE A 121 26.22 22.04 -23.66
C ILE A 121 25.84 23.51 -23.44
N GLU A 122 26.63 24.45 -23.94
CA GLU A 122 26.40 25.89 -23.71
C GLU A 122 25.15 26.37 -24.46
N MET A 123 25.00 25.92 -25.71
CA MET A 123 23.80 26.15 -26.52
C MET A 123 22.55 25.59 -25.86
N ALA A 124 22.62 24.35 -25.34
CA ALA A 124 21.49 23.74 -24.65
C ALA A 124 21.08 24.53 -23.41
N ILE A 125 22.05 25.03 -22.63
CA ILE A 125 21.79 25.85 -21.46
C ILE A 125 21.12 27.17 -21.86
N GLN A 126 21.64 27.86 -22.89
CA GLN A 126 21.08 29.13 -23.35
C GLN A 126 19.63 28.99 -23.80
N ILE A 127 19.33 27.99 -24.64
CA ILE A 127 17.97 27.72 -25.12
C ILE A 127 17.05 27.36 -23.95
N SER A 128 17.53 26.54 -23.00
CA SER A 128 16.75 26.20 -21.80
C SER A 128 16.44 27.41 -20.93
N ALA A 129 17.36 28.37 -20.84
CA ALA A 129 17.17 29.59 -20.07
C ALA A 129 16.14 30.52 -20.71
N ASP A 130 16.08 30.55 -22.05
CA ASP A 130 15.06 31.31 -22.77
C ASP A 130 13.67 30.67 -22.63
N VAL A 131 13.56 29.34 -22.70
CA VAL A 131 12.30 28.62 -22.44
C VAL A 131 11.83 28.83 -21.00
N LYS A 132 12.72 28.80 -20.01
CA LYS A 132 12.35 29.06 -18.60
C LYS A 132 11.73 30.43 -18.36
N LYS A 133 11.98 31.43 -19.21
CA LYS A 133 11.34 32.75 -19.09
C LYS A 133 9.86 32.72 -19.43
N THR A 134 9.42 31.82 -20.33
CA THR A 134 7.99 31.71 -20.70
C THR A 134 7.16 31.11 -19.57
N GLN A 135 7.75 30.24 -18.76
CA GLN A 135 7.11 29.61 -17.60
C GLN A 135 6.56 30.63 -16.59
N GLU A 136 7.21 31.78 -16.42
CA GLU A 136 6.69 32.82 -15.52
C GLU A 136 5.39 33.43 -16.04
N GLY A 137 5.28 33.63 -17.36
CA GLY A 137 4.06 34.12 -18.00
C GLY A 137 2.92 33.11 -17.95
N GLU A 138 3.23 31.83 -18.24
CA GLU A 138 2.29 30.71 -18.16
C GLU A 138 1.73 30.56 -16.74
N ARG A 139 2.61 30.62 -15.72
CA ARG A 139 2.19 30.55 -14.31
C ARG A 139 1.23 31.66 -13.94
N LYS A 140 1.52 32.91 -14.31
CA LYS A 140 0.62 34.06 -14.04
C LYS A 140 -0.74 33.89 -14.72
N MET A 141 -0.75 33.38 -15.96
CA MET A 141 -2.00 33.12 -16.67
C MET A 141 -2.81 32.01 -15.99
N LYS A 142 -2.15 30.92 -15.58
CA LYS A 142 -2.79 29.84 -14.83
C LYS A 142 -3.39 30.35 -13.51
N GLU A 143 -2.63 31.10 -12.72
CA GLU A 143 -3.11 31.71 -11.47
C GLU A 143 -4.35 32.58 -11.70
N SER A 144 -4.39 33.37 -12.78
CA SER A 144 -5.56 34.17 -13.11
C SER A 144 -6.78 33.34 -13.54
N GLN A 145 -6.57 32.24 -14.27
CA GLN A 145 -7.64 31.34 -14.69
C GLN A 145 -8.19 30.53 -13.52
N ASP A 146 -7.32 30.00 -12.66
CA ASP A 146 -7.70 29.23 -11.48
C ASP A 146 -8.51 30.08 -10.49
N GLU A 147 -8.18 31.37 -10.34
CA GLU A 147 -8.94 32.33 -9.52
C GLU A 147 -10.31 32.66 -10.13
N GLU A 148 -10.40 32.82 -11.45
CA GLU A 148 -11.69 33.02 -12.14
C GLU A 148 -12.57 31.78 -12.06
N GLN A 149 -11.98 30.59 -12.20
CA GLN A 149 -12.70 29.32 -12.08
C GLN A 149 -13.22 29.13 -10.66
N ARG A 150 -12.39 29.38 -9.64
CA ARG A 150 -12.81 29.33 -8.23
C ARG A 150 -13.99 30.25 -7.94
N LYS A 151 -13.96 31.49 -8.46
CA LYS A 151 -15.09 32.44 -8.31
C LYS A 151 -16.36 31.97 -9.00
N LYS A 152 -16.26 31.32 -10.16
CA LYS A 152 -17.41 30.75 -10.87
C LYS A 152 -17.99 29.57 -10.09
N GLU A 153 -17.16 28.64 -9.64
CA GLU A 153 -17.57 27.49 -8.85
C GLU A 153 -18.23 27.92 -7.52
N GLU A 154 -17.67 28.92 -6.83
CA GLU A 154 -18.29 29.49 -5.62
C GLU A 154 -19.65 30.16 -5.91
N ASN A 155 -19.81 30.82 -7.06
CA ASN A 155 -21.07 31.47 -7.44
C ASN A 155 -22.12 30.44 -7.90
N GLU A 156 -21.70 29.39 -8.62
CA GLU A 156 -22.57 28.28 -9.02
C GLU A 156 -23.04 27.47 -7.81
N GLN A 157 -22.15 27.19 -6.82
CA GLN A 157 -22.56 26.56 -5.57
C GLN A 157 -23.53 27.45 -4.77
N LYS A 158 -23.24 28.76 -4.63
CA LYS A 158 -24.17 29.67 -3.96
C LYS A 158 -25.52 29.76 -4.68
N SER A 159 -25.52 29.72 -6.01
CA SER A 159 -26.74 29.69 -6.83
C SER A 159 -27.54 28.40 -6.60
N SER A 160 -26.88 27.23 -6.59
CA SER A 160 -27.57 25.96 -6.35
C SER A 160 -28.16 25.90 -4.94
N TYR A 161 -27.43 26.38 -3.92
CA TYR A 161 -27.95 26.48 -2.56
C TYR A 161 -29.15 27.45 -2.43
N SER A 162 -29.19 28.53 -3.23
CA SER A 162 -30.32 29.46 -3.22
C SER A 162 -31.53 28.98 -4.05
N GLU A 163 -31.31 28.16 -5.08
CA GLU A 163 -32.39 27.55 -5.87
C GLU A 163 -33.05 26.37 -5.13
N ASP A 164 -32.33 25.67 -4.25
CA ASP A 164 -32.88 24.62 -3.38
C ASP A 164 -33.66 25.18 -2.17
N GLU A 165 -33.47 26.45 -1.76
CA GLU A 165 -34.24 27.08 -0.67
C GLU A 165 -35.56 27.74 -1.13
N ASP A 166 -35.75 28.04 -2.41
CA ASP A 166 -36.99 28.66 -2.91
C ASP A 166 -38.13 27.65 -3.19
N ASP A 167 -37.89 26.34 -3.00
CA ASP A 167 -38.90 25.28 -3.17
C ASP A 167 -39.26 24.55 -1.85
N ASN A 168 -38.95 25.13 -0.69
CA ASN A 168 -39.31 24.53 0.61
C ASN A 168 -39.88 25.54 1.62
N ASP A 169 -41.00 26.14 1.26
CA ASP A 169 -41.95 26.70 2.22
C ASP A 169 -42.69 25.53 2.92
N ASN A 170 -42.04 24.85 3.88
CA ASN A 170 -42.75 24.32 5.05
C ASN A 170 -41.86 23.96 6.25
N GLU A 171 -42.33 24.45 7.39
CA GLU A 171 -42.00 24.14 8.78
C GLU A 171 -41.28 22.80 9.03
N ASP A 172 -40.07 22.84 9.61
CA ASP A 172 -39.90 22.66 11.05
C ASP A 172 -38.43 22.73 11.48
N LYS A 173 -38.20 23.51 12.54
CA LYS A 173 -36.92 23.54 13.26
C LYS A 173 -36.83 22.33 14.17
N GLU A 174 -35.84 21.45 13.96
CA GLU A 174 -35.21 20.74 15.07
C GLU A 174 -33.68 20.72 14.89
N ASP A 175 -33.01 21.32 15.88
CA ASP A 175 -31.58 21.22 16.18
C ASP A 175 -31.10 19.75 16.27
N ILE A 176 -29.79 19.51 16.02
CA ILE A 176 -28.87 18.51 16.68
C ILE A 176 -27.65 18.24 15.73
N PRO A 177 -26.39 18.09 16.23
CA PRO A 177 -25.45 19.14 16.58
C PRO A 177 -24.15 19.09 15.74
N GLU A 178 -23.28 20.06 16.00
CA GLU A 178 -21.89 20.20 15.55
C GLU A 178 -21.03 18.96 15.91
N GLN A 179 -20.39 18.32 14.93
CA GLN A 179 -19.12 17.61 15.14
C GLN A 179 -18.19 17.75 13.93
N ASP A 180 -17.02 18.30 14.25
CA ASP A 180 -15.87 18.66 13.44
C ASP A 180 -15.23 17.50 12.66
N ASP A 181 -14.76 17.86 11.46
CA ASP A 181 -13.48 17.50 10.83
C ASP A 181 -12.91 16.09 11.04
N LEU A 182 -12.94 15.29 9.97
CA LEU A 182 -11.77 14.51 9.56
C LEU A 182 -11.52 14.67 8.05
N ASN A 183 -10.58 15.58 7.78
CA ASN A 183 -9.78 15.76 6.57
C ASN A 183 -9.78 14.57 5.59
N SER A 184 -10.21 14.83 4.36
CA SER A 184 -9.79 14.07 3.19
C SER A 184 -9.23 15.05 2.16
N ASP A 185 -8.04 15.57 2.45
CA ASP A 185 -7.15 16.14 1.44
C ASP A 185 -6.76 15.02 0.48
N HIS A 186 -7.57 14.82 -0.57
CA HIS A 186 -7.21 13.95 -1.69
C HIS A 186 -6.48 14.80 -2.73
N ASP A 187 -5.19 15.00 -2.45
CA ASP A 187 -4.22 15.68 -3.29
C ASP A 187 -3.79 14.71 -4.42
N GLU A 188 -4.55 14.67 -5.53
CA GLU A 188 -4.11 13.96 -6.75
C GLU A 188 -3.19 14.86 -7.57
N LEU A 189 -1.89 14.62 -7.38
CA LEU A 189 -0.78 15.02 -8.25
C LEU A 189 -0.90 14.47 -9.67
#